data_AF-A0A058Z715-F1
#
_entry.id   AF-A0A058Z715-F1
#
_cell.length_a   1.000
_cell.length_b   1.000
_cell.length_c   1.000
_cell.angle_alpha   90.00
_cell.angle_beta   90.00
_cell.angle_gamma   90.00
#
_symmetry.space_group_name_H-M   'P 1'
#
loop_
_entity.id
_entity.type
_entity.pdbx_description
1 polymer ?
#
loop_
_entity_poly.entity_id
_entity_poly.type
_entity_poly.pdbx_seq_one_letter_code
_entity_poly.pdbx_strand_id
1 'polypeptide(L)'
;MSYFNQQQAASNQTFMQLEHEMEAMTDVFNKIISSCHTKCIPTKYSESDLNKAESVCVDRCFSKYMIVQQQIGSKLQELSQNVQEMNAEAAARASQ
;
A
#
# COMPACT_ATOMS: atom_id res chain seq x y z
N MET A 1 -34.69 23.35 -3.35
CA MET A 1 -34.42 22.36 -2.29
C MET A 1 -33.96 20.99 -2.82
N SER A 2 -33.43 20.89 -4.04
CA SER A 2 -32.92 19.64 -4.64
C SER A 2 -31.39 19.53 -4.63
N TYR A 3 -30.66 20.66 -4.69
CA TYR A 3 -29.19 20.69 -4.74
C TYR A 3 -28.50 20.31 -3.43
N PHE A 4 -29.14 20.51 -2.27
CA PHE A 4 -28.54 20.23 -0.95
C PHE A 4 -28.43 18.71 -0.65
N ASN A 5 -29.39 17.90 -1.09
CA ASN A 5 -29.33 16.43 -0.92
C ASN A 5 -28.32 15.77 -1.86
N GLN A 6 -28.15 16.30 -3.08
CA GLN A 6 -27.18 15.75 -4.04
C GLN A 6 -25.73 16.06 -3.63
N GLN A 7 -25.51 17.19 -2.95
CA GLN A 7 -24.18 17.58 -2.47
C GLN A 7 -23.71 16.76 -1.24
N GLN A 8 -24.64 16.34 -0.37
CA GLN A 8 -24.34 15.46 0.76
C GLN A 8 -23.97 14.02 0.35
N ALA A 9 -24.58 13.50 -0.71
CA ALA A 9 -24.25 12.17 -1.22
C ALA A 9 -22.84 12.13 -1.86
N ALA A 10 -22.49 13.18 -2.61
CA ALA A 10 -21.17 13.31 -3.23
C ALA A 10 -20.04 13.54 -2.20
N SER A 11 -20.30 14.32 -1.13
CA SER A 11 -19.31 14.55 -0.06
C SER A 11 -19.04 13.30 0.79
N ASN A 12 -20.01 12.42 0.96
CA ASN A 12 -19.84 11.20 1.75
C ASN A 12 -18.98 10.16 1.01
N GLN A 13 -19.11 10.06 -0.32
CA GLN A 13 -18.29 9.13 -1.11
C GLN A 13 -16.82 9.56 -1.15
N THR A 14 -16.54 10.85 -1.32
CA THR A 14 -15.17 11.36 -1.30
C THR A 14 -14.53 11.21 0.07
N PHE A 15 -15.28 11.44 1.15
CA PHE A 15 -14.81 11.22 2.51
C PHE A 15 -14.42 9.75 2.76
N MET A 16 -15.28 8.80 2.39
CA MET A 16 -14.97 7.36 2.52
C MET A 16 -13.72 6.96 1.73
N GLN A 17 -13.53 7.51 0.53
CA GLN A 17 -12.32 7.24 -0.26
C GLN A 17 -11.07 7.78 0.42
N LEU A 18 -11.12 9.00 0.96
CA LEU A 18 -10.02 9.60 1.70
C LEU A 18 -9.68 8.81 2.96
N GLU A 19 -10.69 8.35 3.70
CA GLU A 19 -10.48 7.46 4.86
C GLU A 19 -9.74 6.18 4.46
N HIS A 20 -10.11 5.58 3.34
CA HIS A 20 -9.47 4.36 2.86
C HIS A 20 -8.02 4.60 2.42
N GLU A 21 -7.74 5.72 1.75
CA GLU A 21 -6.38 6.12 1.40
C GLU A 21 -5.50 6.33 2.65
N MET A 22 -6.06 6.94 3.70
CA MET A 22 -5.37 7.12 4.98
C MET A 22 -5.09 5.79 5.69
N GLU A 23 -6.05 4.87 5.70
CA GLU A 23 -5.88 3.53 6.27
C GLU A 23 -4.77 2.76 5.53
N ALA A 24 -4.79 2.78 4.20
CA ALA A 24 -3.78 2.13 3.38
C ALA A 24 -2.36 2.71 3.62
N MET A 25 -2.24 4.04 3.72
CA MET A 25 -0.96 4.68 4.05
C MET A 25 -0.45 4.27 5.43
N THR A 26 -1.35 4.16 6.41
CA THR A 26 -1.01 3.76 7.77
C THR A 26 -0.49 2.33 7.84
N ASP A 27 -1.15 1.40 7.13
CA ASP A 27 -0.69 0.00 7.03
C ASP A 27 0.72 -0.09 6.41
N VAL A 28 0.96 0.64 5.32
CA VAL A 28 2.27 0.69 4.66
C VAL A 28 3.34 1.23 5.63
N PHE A 29 3.04 2.32 6.34
CA PHE A 29 3.96 2.91 7.32
C PHE A 29 4.35 1.92 8.43
N ASN A 30 3.36 1.23 9.01
CA ASN A 30 3.60 0.24 10.06
C ASN A 30 4.45 -0.94 9.57
N LYS A 31 4.19 -1.44 8.36
CA LYS A 31 4.97 -2.53 7.75
C LYS A 31 6.40 -2.11 7.45
N ILE A 32 6.63 -0.89 6.98
CA ILE A 32 7.98 -0.36 6.73
C ILE A 32 8.77 -0.24 8.03
N ILE A 33 8.17 0.36 9.06
CA ILE A 33 8.84 0.51 10.36
C ILE A 33 9.26 -0.87 10.88
N SER A 34 8.33 -1.82 10.91
CA SER A 34 8.63 -3.18 11.37
C SER A 34 9.75 -3.82 10.52
N SER A 35 9.66 -3.74 9.20
CA SER A 35 10.64 -4.35 8.29
C SER A 35 12.03 -3.73 8.45
N CYS A 36 12.12 -2.40 8.49
CA CYS A 36 13.39 -1.70 8.56
C CYS A 36 14.00 -1.76 9.96
N HIS A 37 13.19 -1.75 11.02
CA HIS A 37 13.68 -2.01 12.37
C HIS A 37 14.33 -3.39 12.45
N THR A 38 13.64 -4.45 12.02
CA THR A 38 14.20 -5.82 12.04
C THR A 38 15.46 -5.98 11.18
N LYS A 39 15.59 -5.24 10.08
CA LYS A 39 16.75 -5.34 9.17
C LYS A 39 17.95 -4.50 9.59
N CYS A 40 17.71 -3.34 10.19
CA CYS A 40 18.74 -2.34 10.41
C CYS A 40 19.11 -2.14 11.89
N ILE A 41 18.25 -2.51 12.83
CA ILE A 41 18.47 -2.28 14.26
C ILE A 41 18.77 -3.63 14.94
N PRO A 42 19.99 -3.80 15.49
CA PRO A 42 20.36 -5.04 16.18
C PRO A 42 19.58 -5.19 17.49
N THR A 43 19.33 -6.43 17.91
CA THR A 43 18.62 -6.72 19.17
C THR A 43 19.44 -6.37 20.42
N LYS A 44 20.76 -6.27 20.28
CA LYS A 44 21.66 -5.82 21.34
C LYS A 44 22.01 -4.35 21.13
N TYR A 45 21.37 -3.49 21.90
CA TYR A 45 21.62 -2.05 21.90
C TYR A 45 22.91 -1.73 22.66
N SER A 46 23.83 -1.04 22.00
CA SER A 46 25.06 -0.51 22.62
C SER A 46 24.89 0.93 23.11
N GLU A 47 24.02 1.71 22.47
CA GLU A 47 23.75 3.12 22.75
C GLU A 47 22.29 3.46 22.38
N SER A 48 21.79 4.62 22.83
CA SER A 48 20.39 5.03 22.61
C SER A 48 20.14 5.65 21.24
N ASP A 49 21.16 6.26 20.66
CA ASP A 49 21.06 6.99 19.41
C ASP A 49 21.42 6.09 18.24
N LEU A 50 20.82 6.34 17.08
CA LEU A 50 21.21 5.62 15.86
C LEU A 50 22.64 5.97 15.49
N ASN A 51 23.48 4.95 15.38
CA ASN A 51 24.82 5.16 14.84
C ASN A 51 24.74 5.40 13.33
N LYS A 52 25.85 5.89 12.76
CA LYS A 52 25.93 6.21 11.32
C LYS A 52 25.53 5.04 10.40
N ALA A 53 25.87 3.80 10.78
CA ALA A 53 25.55 2.63 9.98
C ALA A 53 24.03 2.33 10.02
N GLU A 54 23.41 2.43 11.19
CA GLU A 54 21.97 2.26 11.38
C GLU A 54 21.18 3.33 10.62
N SER A 55 21.54 4.62 10.74
CA SER A 55 20.87 5.71 10.01
C SER A 55 20.91 5.47 8.49
N VAL A 56 22.09 5.19 7.94
CA VAL A 56 22.26 4.92 6.50
C VAL A 56 21.53 3.63 6.08
N CYS A 57 21.47 2.62 6.95
CA CYS A 57 20.71 1.40 6.69
C CYS A 57 19.22 1.70 6.58
N VAL A 58 18.65 2.44 7.53
CA VAL A 58 17.21 2.78 7.56
C VAL A 58 16.81 3.54 6.28
N ASP A 59 17.60 4.53 5.84
CA ASP A 59 17.33 5.27 4.59
C ASP A 59 17.32 4.34 3.37
N ARG A 60 18.34 3.47 3.27
CA ARG A 60 18.44 2.48 2.18
C ARG A 60 17.31 1.46 2.25
N CYS A 61 16.90 1.05 3.45
CA CYS A 61 15.81 0.11 3.66
C CYS A 61 14.49 0.71 3.18
N PHE A 62 14.18 1.95 3.57
CA PHE A 62 12.99 2.66 3.12
C PHE A 62 12.94 2.76 1.60
N SER A 63 14.03 3.20 0.97
CA SER A 63 14.14 3.31 -0.49
C SER A 63 13.89 1.98 -1.19
N LYS A 64 14.54 0.90 -0.72
CA LYS A 64 14.33 -0.45 -1.27
C LYS A 64 12.91 -0.95 -1.06
N TYR A 65 12.32 -0.70 0.12
CA TYR A 65 10.95 -1.11 0.41
C TYR A 65 9.97 -0.46 -0.57
N MET A 66 10.11 0.84 -0.81
CA MET A 66 9.26 1.56 -1.77
C MET A 66 9.38 1.00 -3.19
N ILE A 67 10.60 0.72 -3.65
CA ILE A 67 10.83 0.11 -4.97
C ILE A 67 10.12 -1.26 -5.06
N VAL A 68 10.28 -2.11 -4.04
CA VAL A 68 9.64 -3.42 -4.00
C VAL A 68 8.11 -3.29 -3.94
N GLN A 69 7.59 -2.37 -3.12
CA GLN A 69 6.16 -2.11 -3.01
C GLN A 69 5.56 -1.68 -4.35
N GLN A 70 6.25 -0.82 -5.11
CA GLN A 70 5.84 -0.41 -6.45
C GLN A 70 5.82 -1.59 -7.43
N GLN A 71 6.88 -2.41 -7.43
CA GLN A 71 6.96 -3.59 -8.31
C GLN A 71 5.86 -4.60 -8.01
N ILE A 72 5.56 -4.85 -6.74
CA ILE A 72 4.45 -5.70 -6.31
C ILE A 72 3.13 -5.11 -6.82
N GLY A 73 2.92 -3.80 -6.67
CA GLY A 73 1.74 -3.11 -7.17
C GLY A 73 1.55 -3.28 -8.68
N SER A 74 2.61 -3.06 -9.47
CA SER A 74 2.58 -3.27 -10.93
C SER A 74 2.24 -4.72 -11.30
N LYS A 75 2.83 -5.70 -10.60
CA LYS A 75 2.55 -7.11 -10.89
C LYS A 75 1.12 -7.51 -10.51
N LEU A 76 0.61 -6.98 -9.40
CA LEU A 76 -0.77 -7.22 -8.98
C LEU A 76 -1.78 -6.66 -9.99
N GLN A 77 -1.48 -5.49 -10.57
CA GLN A 77 -2.33 -4.89 -11.62
C GLN A 77 -2.35 -5.76 -12.89
N GLU A 78 -1.20 -6.23 -13.35
CA GLU A 78 -1.08 -7.15 -14.49
C GLU A 78 -1.86 -8.44 -14.24
N LEU A 79 -1.71 -9.04 -13.05
CA LEU A 79 -2.45 -10.26 -12.68
C LEU A 79 -3.96 -10.02 -12.61
N SER A 80 -4.39 -8.86 -12.11
CA SER A 80 -5.81 -8.51 -12.04
C SER A 80 -6.46 -8.41 -13.42
N GLN A 81 -5.75 -7.81 -14.39
CA GLN A 81 -6.20 -7.74 -15.79
C GLN A 81 -6.31 -9.14 -16.40
N ASN A 82 -5.27 -9.97 -16.24
CA ASN A 82 -5.28 -11.34 -16.75
C ASN A 82 -6.41 -12.18 -16.14
N VAL A 83 -6.69 -12.02 -14.84
CA VAL A 83 -7.82 -12.72 -14.17
C VAL A 83 -9.17 -12.25 -14.71
N GLN A 84 -9.33 -10.96 -14.99
CA GLN A 84 -10.56 -10.44 -15.60
C GLN A 84 -10.79 -11.02 -17.00
N GLU A 85 -9.74 -11.12 -17.81
CA GLU A 85 -9.80 -11.73 -19.15
C GLU A 85 -10.16 -13.22 -19.08
N MET A 86 -9.51 -13.98 -18.18
CA MET A 86 -9.85 -15.40 -17.97
C MET A 86 -11.30 -15.58 -17.51
N ASN A 87 -11.79 -14.72 -16.60
CA ASN A 87 -13.16 -14.78 -16.11
C ASN A 87 -14.17 -14.42 -17.21
N ALA A 88 -13.85 -13.45 -18.06
CA ALA A 88 -14.68 -13.08 -19.21
C ALA A 88 -14.74 -14.21 -20.24
N GLU A 89 -13.61 -14.87 -20.52
CA GLU A 89 -13.56 -16.01 -21.43
C GLU A 89 -14.29 -17.24 -20.86
N ALA A 90 -14.16 -17.51 -19.55
CA ALA A 90 -14.89 -18.58 -18.88
C ALA A 90 -16.41 -18.32 -18.91
N ALA A 91 -16.85 -17.08 -18.68
CA ALA A 91 -18.25 -16.69 -18.80
C ALA A 91 -18.79 -16.84 -20.23
N ALA A 92 -17.98 -16.50 -21.25
CA ALA A 92 -18.34 -16.65 -22.65
C ALA A 92 -18.39 -18.11 -23.13
N ARG A 93 -17.67 -19.02 -22.47
CA ARG A 93 -17.75 -20.47 -22.69
C ARG A 93 -18.92 -21.12 -21.96
N ALA A 94 -19.37 -20.56 -20.84
CA ALA A 94 -20.51 -21.06 -20.07
C ALA A 94 -21.88 -20.67 -20.65
N SER A 95 -21.91 -19.71 -21.59
CA SER A 95 -23.12 -19.27 -22.31
C SER A 95 -23.34 -19.98 -23.65
N GLN A 96 -22.51 -20.96 -23.98
CA GLN A 96 -22.65 -21.87 -25.13
C GLN A 96 -23.08 -23.25 -24.64
#